data_AF-A0A929V1V6-F1
#
_entry.id   AF-A0A929V1V6-F1
#
_cell.length_a   1.000
_cell.length_b   1.000
_cell.length_c   1.000
_cell.angle_alpha   90.00
_cell.angle_beta   90.00
_cell.angle_gamma   90.00
#
_symmetry.space_group_name_H-M   'P 1'
#
loop_
_entity.id
_entity.type
_entity.pdbx_description
1 polymer ?
#
loop_
_entity_poly.entity_id
_entity_poly.type
_entity_poly.pdbx_seq_one_letter_code
_entity_poly.pdbx_strand_id
1 'polypeptide(L)'
;MIKIKKENYFKVLNPELFKAGEKLLGKYELYINNALEKGTLCFYKSFGTKEAFEYGSYNSMCMAYFPEKQRLNLHCSSYGGMCGFTFDEEELNNKNLLCYDRECMEFTINFIKELIDNKIIKY
;
A
#
# COMPACT_ATOMS: atom_id res chain seq x y z
N MET A 1 -16.42 -2.10 -5.53
CA MET A 1 -15.99 -2.58 -4.20
C MET A 1 -14.57 -3.08 -4.33
N ILE A 2 -13.67 -2.50 -3.54
CA ILE A 2 -12.26 -2.86 -3.48
C ILE A 2 -12.11 -4.09 -2.57
N LYS A 3 -11.41 -5.09 -3.10
CA LYS A 3 -10.94 -6.28 -2.41
C LYS A 3 -9.42 -6.35 -2.46
N ILE A 4 -8.79 -6.49 -1.31
CA ILE A 4 -7.35 -6.62 -1.10
C ILE A 4 -7.03 -8.10 -0.86
N LYS A 5 -6.18 -8.64 -1.72
CA LYS A 5 -5.58 -9.97 -1.58
C LYS A 5 -4.22 -9.85 -0.90
N LYS A 6 -3.60 -10.98 -0.56
CA LYS A 6 -2.25 -11.01 0.02
C LYS A 6 -1.28 -10.24 -0.88
N GLU A 7 -1.34 -10.46 -2.19
CA GLU A 7 -0.61 -9.70 -3.18
C GLU A 7 -1.58 -9.13 -4.21
N ASN A 8 -1.45 -7.84 -4.52
CA ASN A 8 -2.29 -7.15 -5.49
C ASN A 8 -1.42 -6.57 -6.59
N TYR A 9 -1.82 -6.80 -7.82
CA TYR A 9 -1.09 -6.39 -9.01
C TYR A 9 -1.98 -5.50 -9.86
N PHE A 10 -1.52 -4.30 -10.14
CA PHE A 10 -2.26 -3.33 -10.92
C PHE A 10 -1.46 -2.92 -12.15
N LYS A 11 -2.16 -2.81 -13.29
CA LYS A 11 -1.59 -2.21 -14.49
C LYS A 11 -1.50 -0.70 -14.28
N VAL A 12 -0.33 -0.14 -14.52
CA VAL A 12 -0.13 1.32 -14.47
C VAL A 12 -0.50 1.94 -15.81
N LEU A 13 -1.26 3.03 -15.76
CA LEU A 13 -1.74 3.77 -16.92
C LEU A 13 -0.90 5.03 -17.18
N ASN A 14 -0.43 5.68 -16.12
CA ASN A 14 0.36 6.92 -16.15
C ASN A 14 1.73 6.71 -15.46
N PRO A 15 2.66 5.95 -16.09
CA PRO A 15 3.95 5.60 -15.49
C PRO A 15 4.86 6.81 -15.23
N GLU A 16 4.67 7.91 -15.95
CA GLU A 16 5.44 9.16 -15.83
C GLU A 16 5.24 9.87 -14.48
N LEU A 17 4.19 9.52 -13.73
CA LEU A 17 3.93 10.06 -12.39
C LEU A 17 4.80 9.43 -11.30
N PHE A 18 5.49 8.33 -11.61
CA PHE A 18 6.35 7.63 -10.67
C PHE A 18 7.79 8.10 -10.82
N LYS A 19 8.20 9.04 -9.97
CA LYS A 19 9.56 9.62 -9.96
C LYS A 19 10.15 9.61 -8.55
N ALA A 20 11.43 9.25 -8.47
CA ALA A 20 12.15 9.23 -7.19
C ALA A 20 12.27 10.64 -6.61
N GLY A 21 12.04 10.77 -5.29
CA GLY A 21 12.11 12.07 -4.61
C GLY A 21 10.94 13.01 -4.90
N GLU A 22 9.97 12.58 -5.71
CA GLU A 22 8.70 13.27 -5.89
C GLU A 22 7.59 12.58 -5.10
N LYS A 23 6.49 13.31 -4.90
CA LYS A 23 5.27 12.78 -4.26
C LYS A 23 4.26 12.40 -5.32
N LEU A 24 3.89 11.12 -5.38
CA LEU A 24 2.76 10.66 -6.17
C LEU A 24 1.49 11.35 -5.67
N LEU A 25 0.72 11.95 -6.59
CA LEU A 25 -0.45 12.78 -6.29
C LEU A 25 -0.14 13.95 -5.33
N GLY A 26 1.12 14.39 -5.23
CA GLY A 26 1.54 15.43 -4.28
C GLY A 26 1.52 14.99 -2.80
N LYS A 27 1.13 13.74 -2.52
CA LYS A 27 0.91 13.22 -1.16
C LYS A 27 1.88 12.10 -0.76
N TYR A 28 2.10 11.13 -1.66
CA TYR A 28 2.78 9.88 -1.33
C TYR A 28 4.24 9.94 -1.78
N GLU A 29 5.14 10.19 -0.83
CA GLU A 29 6.57 10.31 -1.09
C GLU A 29 7.17 8.98 -1.58
N LEU A 30 7.75 9.02 -2.78
CA LEU A 30 8.35 7.84 -3.40
C LEU A 30 9.85 7.80 -3.14
N TYR A 31 10.33 6.66 -2.67
CA TYR A 31 11.76 6.38 -2.50
C TYR A 31 12.18 5.20 -3.37
N ILE A 32 13.46 5.16 -3.76
CA ILE A 32 14.01 4.03 -4.52
C ILE A 32 14.36 2.90 -3.55
N ASN A 33 13.91 1.69 -3.86
CA ASN A 33 14.32 0.47 -3.18
C ASN A 33 14.98 -0.51 -4.17
N ASN A 34 16.31 -0.45 -4.27
CA ASN A 34 17.07 -1.32 -5.16
C ASN A 34 17.20 -2.77 -4.65
N ALA A 35 16.74 -3.09 -3.44
CA ALA A 35 16.79 -4.45 -2.90
C ALA A 35 15.71 -5.38 -3.50
N LEU A 36 14.61 -4.81 -4.01
CA LEU A 36 13.56 -5.57 -4.70
C LEU A 36 13.96 -5.83 -6.16
N GLU A 37 14.15 -4.74 -6.89
CA GLU A 37 14.59 -4.70 -8.28
C GLU A 37 15.14 -3.30 -8.55
N LYS A 38 16.14 -3.18 -9.44
CA LYS A 38 16.80 -1.90 -9.70
C LYS A 38 15.78 -0.84 -10.13
N GLY A 39 15.79 0.32 -9.46
CA GLY A 39 14.89 1.43 -9.79
C GLY A 39 13.44 1.24 -9.34
N THR A 40 13.12 0.22 -8.53
CA THR A 40 11.78 0.08 -7.93
C THR A 40 11.47 1.29 -7.07
N LEU A 41 10.32 1.91 -7.33
CA LEU A 41 9.81 3.05 -6.56
C LEU A 41 8.82 2.54 -5.54
N CYS A 42 9.05 2.87 -4.27
CA CYS A 42 8.24 2.40 -3.16
C CYS A 42 7.58 3.55 -2.41
N PHE A 43 6.42 3.27 -1.85
CA PHE A 43 5.79 4.05 -0.79
C PHE A 43 5.40 3.08 0.33
N TYR A 44 5.65 3.48 1.56
CA TYR A 44 5.43 2.65 2.74
C TYR A 44 4.78 3.45 3.85
N LYS A 45 3.77 2.84 4.49
CA LYS A 45 3.11 3.43 5.66
C LYS A 45 2.79 2.34 6.68
N SER A 46 3.18 2.58 7.93
CA SER A 46 2.89 1.70 9.06
C SER A 46 1.82 2.28 9.99
N PHE A 47 1.15 1.39 10.71
CA PHE A 47 0.04 1.65 11.63
C PHE A 47 0.22 0.80 12.88
N GLY A 48 0.13 1.43 14.05
CA GLY A 48 0.32 0.75 15.32
C GLY A 48 0.64 1.73 16.45
N THR A 49 0.54 1.23 17.69
CA THR A 49 1.00 1.95 18.88
C THR A 49 2.53 1.90 18.99
N LYS A 50 3.11 2.71 19.88
CA LYS A 50 4.55 2.65 20.19
C LYS A 50 5.00 1.23 20.54
N GLU A 51 4.23 0.53 21.37
CA GLU A 51 4.48 -0.87 21.76
C GLU A 51 4.42 -1.80 20.54
N ALA A 52 3.49 -1.58 19.61
CA ALA A 52 3.41 -2.37 18.39
C ALA A 52 4.66 -2.22 17.51
N PHE A 53 5.27 -1.04 17.50
CA PHE A 53 6.57 -0.84 16.83
C PHE A 53 7.71 -1.51 17.59
N GLU A 54 7.74 -1.39 18.92
CA GLU A 54 8.76 -2.00 19.77
C GLU A 54 8.78 -3.54 19.65
N TYR A 55 7.60 -4.16 19.60
CA TYR A 55 7.45 -5.61 19.48
C TYR A 55 7.28 -6.11 18.04
N GLY A 56 7.38 -5.23 17.03
CA GLY A 56 7.23 -5.60 15.63
C GLY A 56 5.85 -6.17 15.27
N SER A 57 4.80 -5.82 16.02
CA SER A 57 3.42 -6.27 15.80
C SER A 57 2.58 -5.28 14.99
N TYR A 58 3.17 -4.21 14.48
CA TYR A 58 2.49 -3.18 13.68
C TYR A 58 2.00 -3.71 12.31
N ASN A 59 1.00 -3.03 11.76
CA ASN A 59 0.52 -3.24 10.39
C ASN A 59 1.19 -2.27 9.43
N SER A 60 1.23 -2.62 8.14
CA SER A 60 1.75 -1.73 7.12
C SER A 60 1.15 -1.98 5.74
N MET A 61 1.08 -0.90 4.96
CA MET A 61 0.86 -0.96 3.52
C MET A 61 2.16 -0.60 2.79
N CYS A 62 2.54 -1.44 1.84
CA CYS A 62 3.66 -1.23 0.93
C CYS A 62 3.16 -1.20 -0.51
N MET A 63 3.48 -0.12 -1.22
CA MET A 63 3.33 0.00 -2.65
C MET A 63 4.71 -0.08 -3.29
N ALA A 64 4.86 -0.92 -4.32
CA ALA A 64 6.08 -1.03 -5.11
C ALA A 64 5.74 -0.94 -6.60
N TYR A 65 6.20 0.11 -7.26
CA TYR A 65 6.14 0.26 -8.71
C TYR A 65 7.44 -0.22 -9.35
N PHE A 66 7.32 -1.14 -10.31
CA PHE A 66 8.40 -1.73 -11.08
C PHE A 66 8.43 -1.10 -12.47
N PRO A 67 9.35 -0.14 -12.76
CA PRO A 67 9.32 0.62 -14.00
C PRO A 67 9.48 -0.24 -15.25
N GLU A 68 10.38 -1.25 -15.21
CA GLU A 68 10.63 -2.14 -16.35
C GLU A 68 9.40 -2.98 -16.71
N LYS A 69 8.62 -3.37 -15.71
CA LYS A 69 7.40 -4.20 -15.86
C LYS A 69 6.13 -3.36 -16.01
N GLN A 70 6.21 -2.05 -15.83
CA GLN A 70 5.08 -1.11 -15.74
C GLN A 70 3.94 -1.63 -14.84
N ARG A 71 4.33 -2.20 -13.69
CA ARG A 71 3.41 -2.87 -12.76
C ARG A 71 3.53 -2.27 -11.38
N LEU A 72 2.39 -2.03 -10.76
CA LEU A 72 2.30 -1.63 -9.36
C LEU A 72 1.87 -2.84 -8.53
N ASN A 73 2.67 -3.17 -7.52
CA ASN A 73 2.33 -4.15 -6.50
C ASN A 73 1.87 -3.41 -5.25
N LEU A 74 0.83 -3.93 -4.61
CA LEU A 74 0.39 -3.46 -3.31
C LEU A 74 0.23 -4.64 -2.35
N HIS A 75 0.85 -4.50 -1.18
CA HIS A 75 0.88 -5.51 -0.12
C HIS A 75 0.47 -4.86 1.21
N CYS A 76 -0.47 -5.48 1.91
CA CYS A 76 -0.82 -5.14 3.28
C CYS A 76 -0.41 -6.28 4.20
N SER A 77 0.26 -5.94 5.30
CA SER A 77 0.82 -6.93 6.21
C SER A 77 0.67 -6.55 7.66
N SER A 78 0.53 -7.57 8.50
CA SER A 78 0.58 -7.50 9.94
C SER A 78 1.89 -8.07 10.46
N TYR A 79 2.13 -7.87 11.76
CA TYR A 79 3.32 -8.35 12.46
C TYR A 79 4.61 -7.89 11.77
N GLY A 80 4.73 -6.58 11.54
CA GLY A 80 5.97 -5.99 11.04
C GLY A 80 6.37 -6.45 9.64
N GLY A 81 5.39 -6.85 8.81
CA GLY A 81 5.64 -7.36 7.47
C GLY A 81 5.62 -8.88 7.34
N MET A 82 5.49 -9.62 8.44
CA MET A 82 5.56 -11.10 8.41
C MET A 82 4.33 -11.76 7.80
N CYS A 83 3.14 -11.18 7.96
CA CYS A 83 1.89 -11.82 7.53
C CYS A 83 1.07 -10.92 6.63
N GLY A 84 0.99 -11.23 5.34
CA GLY A 84 0.05 -10.57 4.43
C GLY A 84 -1.40 -10.93 4.79
N PHE A 85 -2.28 -9.92 4.87
CA PHE A 85 -3.70 -10.12 5.18
C PHE A 85 -4.62 -9.63 4.05
N THR A 86 -5.81 -10.21 3.99
CA THR A 86 -6.82 -9.95 2.96
C THR A 86 -8.03 -9.30 3.59
N PHE A 87 -8.67 -8.38 2.88
CA PHE A 87 -9.88 -7.73 3.33
C PHE A 87 -10.65 -7.11 2.15
N ASP A 88 -11.87 -6.68 2.38
CA ASP A 88 -12.63 -5.83 1.46
C ASP A 88 -13.29 -4.65 2.19
N GLU A 89 -14.01 -3.81 1.45
CA GLU A 89 -14.68 -2.64 2.02
C GLU A 89 -15.76 -3.00 3.05
N GLU A 90 -16.37 -4.19 2.98
CA GLU A 90 -17.43 -4.59 3.91
C GLU A 90 -16.87 -4.90 5.30
N GLU A 91 -15.67 -5.47 5.36
CA GLU A 91 -14.99 -5.80 6.62
C GLU A 91 -14.77 -4.56 7.51
N LEU A 92 -14.66 -3.36 6.94
CA LEU A 92 -14.60 -2.11 7.72
C LEU A 92 -15.81 -1.90 8.63
N ASN A 93 -16.97 -2.50 8.33
CA ASN A 93 -18.16 -2.40 9.18
C ASN A 93 -18.05 -3.27 10.44
N ASN A 94 -17.04 -4.14 10.56
CA ASN A 94 -16.82 -4.96 11.74
C ASN A 94 -16.38 -4.11 12.94
N LYS A 95 -17.28 -3.98 13.93
CA LYS A 95 -17.05 -3.23 15.17
C LYS A 95 -15.92 -3.79 16.05
N ASN A 96 -15.51 -5.03 15.82
CA ASN A 96 -14.47 -5.71 16.61
C ASN A 96 -13.07 -5.60 15.98
N LEU A 97 -12.90 -4.88 14.86
CA LEU A 97 -11.58 -4.60 14.29
C LEU A 97 -10.73 -3.79 15.26
N LEU A 98 -9.47 -4.18 15.43
CA LEU A 98 -8.51 -3.38 16.18
C LEU A 98 -8.28 -2.03 15.48
N CYS A 99 -7.96 -0.99 16.25
CA CYS A 99 -7.85 0.38 15.73
C CYS A 99 -6.85 0.47 14.56
N TYR A 100 -5.68 -0.12 14.69
CA TYR A 100 -4.64 -0.07 13.66
C TYR A 100 -4.90 -1.02 12.48
N ASP A 101 -5.73 -2.06 12.64
CA ASP A 101 -6.24 -2.86 11.52
C ASP A 101 -7.15 -1.98 10.66
N ARG A 102 -8.12 -1.32 11.31
CA ARG A 102 -9.05 -0.39 10.68
C ARG A 102 -8.31 0.74 9.95
N GLU A 103 -7.38 1.42 10.63
CA GLU A 103 -6.61 2.51 10.01
C GLU A 103 -5.83 2.05 8.78
N CYS A 104 -5.19 0.87 8.84
CA CYS A 104 -4.45 0.31 7.72
C CYS A 104 -5.38 -0.03 6.55
N MET A 105 -6.54 -0.62 6.83
CA MET A 105 -7.56 -0.99 5.84
C MET A 105 -8.16 0.25 5.18
N GLU A 106 -8.61 1.24 5.96
CA GLU A 106 -9.19 2.48 5.47
C GLU A 106 -8.19 3.26 4.61
N PHE A 107 -6.94 3.40 5.08
CA PHE A 107 -5.90 4.06 4.32
C PHE A 107 -5.64 3.36 2.98
N THR A 108 -5.57 2.03 2.98
CA THR A 108 -5.30 1.25 1.75
C THR A 108 -6.44 1.39 0.74
N ILE A 109 -7.69 1.29 1.19
CA ILE A 109 -8.86 1.47 0.32
C ILE A 109 -8.86 2.88 -0.26
N ASN A 110 -8.65 3.90 0.56
CA ASN A 110 -8.61 5.29 0.10
C ASN A 110 -7.45 5.54 -0.87
N PHE A 111 -6.27 4.99 -0.58
CA PHE A 111 -5.12 5.06 -1.49
C PHE A 111 -5.46 4.48 -2.87
N ILE A 112 -6.07 3.29 -2.93
CA ILE A 112 -6.44 2.66 -4.20
C ILE A 112 -7.53 3.46 -4.92
N LYS A 113 -8.55 3.97 -4.21
CA LYS A 113 -9.58 4.85 -4.79
C LYS A 113 -8.94 6.09 -5.41
N GLU A 114 -8.03 6.76 -4.70
CA GLU A 114 -7.30 7.92 -5.23
C GLU A 114 -6.51 7.57 -6.50
N LEU A 115 -5.84 6.42 -6.56
CA LEU A 115 -5.13 5.98 -7.77
C LEU A 115 -6.07 5.69 -8.94
N ILE A 116 -7.24 5.09 -8.69
CA ILE A 116 -8.26 4.81 -9.71
C ILE A 116 -8.86 6.11 -10.25
N ASP A 117 -9.28 7.01 -9.35
CA ASP A 117 -9.96 8.27 -9.69
C ASP A 117 -9.05 9.18 -10.52
N ASN A 118 -7.75 9.17 -10.23
CA ASN A 118 -6.73 9.90 -11.00
C ASN A 118 -6.21 9.11 -12.22
N LYS A 119 -6.83 7.98 -12.57
CA LYS A 119 -6.48 7.13 -13.72
C LYS A 119 -5.01 6.69 -13.73
N ILE A 120 -4.41 6.49 -12.56
CA ILE A 120 -3.02 6.05 -12.41
C ILE A 120 -2.91 4.54 -12.62
N ILE A 121 -3.89 3.79 -12.10
CA ILE A 121 -3.94 2.35 -12.23
C ILE A 121 -5.27 1.90 -12.83
N LYS A 122 -5.24 0.71 -13.45
CA LYS A 122 -6.45 -0.06 -13.74
C LYS A 122 -6.66 -1.08 -12.62
N TYR A 123 -7.81 -0.96 -11.96
CA TYR A 123 -8.30 -1.88 -10.94
C TYR A 123 -9.06 -3.05 -11.58
#